data_AF-A0A0S8CCL2-F1
#
_entry.id   AF-A0A0S8CCL2-F1
#
_cell.length_a   1.000
_cell.length_b   1.000
_cell.length_c   1.000
_cell.angle_alpha   90.00
_cell.angle_beta   90.00
_cell.angle_gamma   90.00
#
_symmetry.space_group_name_H-M   'P 1'
#
loop_
_entity.id
_entity.type
_entity.pdbx_description
1 polymer ?
#
loop_
_entity_poly.entity_id
_entity_poly.type
_entity_poly.pdbx_seq_one_letter_code
_entity_poly.pdbx_strand_id
1 'polypeptide(L)'
;MLKDIKLKRAKQRKRQPIRRDVFNQISGLVRWYGLQESFMSILDKVEDDLSRENLKLARVRLKTVMESPLFSLATQDEYSLTMAIIRKVDNPYLKFAQSPEEILLCGPLHRLNPSLGPEKLMRYHFETLLLHESAKADNKESNGNLTGKIDDVPPMDPALNGMPKPEKK
;
A
#
# COMPACT_ATOMS: atom_id res chain seq x y z
N MET A 1 -23.01 -10.37 42.08
CA MET A 1 -24.04 -10.51 41.02
C MET A 1 -24.34 -9.22 40.26
N LEU A 2 -24.97 -8.19 40.86
CA LEU A 2 -25.32 -6.96 40.11
C LEU A 2 -24.10 -6.15 39.66
N LYS A 3 -23.04 -6.12 40.46
CA LYS A 3 -21.76 -5.45 40.15
C LYS A 3 -21.06 -6.10 38.94
N ASP A 4 -21.09 -7.43 38.85
CA ASP A 4 -20.48 -8.19 37.75
C ASP A 4 -21.20 -7.97 36.42
N ILE A 5 -22.54 -7.85 36.47
CA ILE A 5 -23.37 -7.52 35.30
C ILE A 5 -23.07 -6.09 34.83
N LYS A 6 -22.96 -5.12 35.74
CA LYS A 6 -22.60 -3.73 35.40
C LYS A 6 -21.20 -3.64 34.77
N LEU A 7 -20.24 -4.42 35.29
CA LEU A 7 -18.86 -4.43 34.81
C LEU A 7 -18.73 -5.13 33.44
N LYS A 8 -19.48 -6.22 33.20
CA LYS A 8 -19.62 -6.85 31.86
C LYS A 8 -20.22 -5.88 30.84
N ARG A 9 -21.28 -5.15 31.21
CA ARG A 9 -21.91 -4.15 30.33
C ARG A 9 -20.98 -2.96 30.07
N ALA A 10 -20.20 -2.51 31.04
CA ALA A 10 -19.19 -1.47 30.84
C ALA A 10 -18.06 -1.90 29.90
N LYS A 11 -17.61 -3.17 29.99
CA LYS A 11 -16.65 -3.76 29.05
C LYS A 11 -17.23 -3.88 27.64
N GLN A 12 -18.49 -4.28 27.49
CA GLN A 12 -19.18 -4.32 26.18
C GLN A 12 -19.47 -2.92 25.59
N ARG A 13 -19.64 -1.90 26.45
CA ARG A 13 -19.80 -0.50 26.04
C ARG A 13 -18.51 0.15 25.53
N LYS A 14 -17.34 -0.45 25.75
CA LYS A 14 -16.13 -0.11 24.98
C LYS A 14 -16.36 -0.60 23.55
N ARG A 15 -17.13 0.19 22.79
CA ARG A 15 -17.52 -0.07 21.41
C ARG A 15 -16.25 -0.39 20.62
N GLN A 16 -16.19 -1.60 20.07
CA GLN A 16 -15.19 -1.90 19.06
C GLN A 16 -15.38 -0.89 17.91
N PRO A 17 -14.30 -0.34 17.34
CA PRO A 17 -14.43 0.51 16.17
C PRO A 17 -15.19 -0.24 15.09
N ILE A 18 -16.15 0.45 14.46
CA ILE A 18 -16.96 -0.13 13.38
C ILE A 18 -15.97 -0.62 12.32
N ARG A 19 -16.05 -1.92 12.00
CA ARG A 19 -15.14 -2.53 11.02
C ARG A 19 -15.42 -1.91 9.67
N ARG A 20 -14.36 -1.49 8.97
CA ARG A 20 -14.46 -1.05 7.57
C ARG A 20 -14.91 -2.24 6.73
N ASP A 21 -16.04 -2.06 6.07
CA ASP A 21 -16.62 -3.02 5.17
C ASP A 21 -16.29 -2.62 3.72
N VAL A 22 -15.89 -3.59 2.91
CA VAL A 22 -15.48 -3.34 1.52
C VAL A 22 -16.65 -2.79 0.71
N PHE A 23 -17.85 -3.35 0.90
CA PHE A 23 -19.03 -2.93 0.14
C PHE A 23 -19.39 -1.48 0.48
N ASN A 24 -19.48 -1.13 1.76
CA ASN A 24 -19.77 0.25 2.16
C ASN A 24 -18.73 1.24 1.63
N GLN A 25 -17.44 0.86 1.67
CA GLN A 25 -16.35 1.71 1.18
C GLN A 25 -16.48 1.95 -0.33
N ILE A 26 -16.61 0.88 -1.13
CA ILE A 26 -16.67 0.99 -2.59
C ILE A 26 -17.99 1.61 -3.06
N SER A 27 -19.11 1.27 -2.43
CA SER A 27 -20.39 1.93 -2.72
C SER A 27 -20.34 3.43 -2.42
N GLY A 28 -19.68 3.83 -1.33
CA GLY A 28 -19.40 5.23 -1.03
C GLY A 28 -18.59 5.92 -2.12
N LEU A 29 -17.54 5.26 -2.64
CA LEU A 29 -16.73 5.80 -3.75
C LEU A 29 -17.53 5.92 -5.05
N VAL A 30 -18.31 4.89 -5.39
CA VAL A 30 -19.16 4.89 -6.60
C VAL A 30 -20.09 6.10 -6.57
N ARG A 31 -20.76 6.33 -5.43
CA ARG A 31 -21.65 7.47 -5.26
C ARG A 31 -20.91 8.81 -5.25
N TRP A 32 -19.87 8.93 -4.43
CA TRP A 32 -19.17 10.20 -4.20
C TRP A 32 -18.51 10.74 -5.48
N TYR A 33 -17.90 9.84 -6.26
CA TYR A 33 -17.22 10.19 -7.50
C TYR A 33 -18.11 10.04 -8.74
N GLY A 34 -19.38 9.64 -8.59
CA GLY A 34 -20.29 9.41 -9.70
C GLY A 34 -19.78 8.36 -10.69
N LEU A 35 -19.17 7.28 -10.19
CA LEU A 35 -18.59 6.24 -11.04
C LEU A 35 -19.68 5.56 -11.86
N GLN A 36 -19.36 5.32 -13.13
CA GLN A 36 -20.23 4.65 -14.09
C GLN A 36 -19.60 3.33 -14.54
N GLU A 37 -20.37 2.52 -15.26
CA GLU A 37 -19.91 1.24 -15.82
C GLU A 37 -18.65 1.37 -16.68
N SER A 38 -18.44 2.52 -17.33
CA SER A 38 -17.21 2.83 -18.09
C SER A 38 -15.93 2.72 -17.26
N PHE A 39 -16.01 2.88 -15.93
CA PHE A 39 -14.89 2.66 -15.02
C PHE A 39 -14.37 1.21 -15.06
N MET A 40 -15.25 0.23 -15.35
CA MET A 40 -14.84 -1.17 -15.47
C MET A 40 -13.87 -1.39 -16.63
N SER A 41 -14.06 -0.66 -17.74
CA SER A 41 -13.13 -0.70 -18.88
C SER A 41 -11.78 -0.05 -18.58
N ILE A 42 -11.74 0.93 -17.66
CA ILE A 42 -10.49 1.52 -17.18
C ILE A 42 -9.74 0.50 -16.32
N LEU A 43 -10.46 -0.21 -15.45
CA LEU A 43 -9.89 -1.30 -14.65
C LEU A 43 -9.25 -2.40 -15.52
N ASP A 44 -9.84 -2.74 -16.68
CA ASP A 44 -9.23 -3.70 -17.62
C ASP A 44 -7.89 -3.19 -18.16
N LYS A 45 -7.85 -1.94 -18.63
CA LYS A 45 -6.65 -1.37 -19.29
C LYS A 45 -5.49 -1.17 -18.33
N VAL A 46 -5.78 -0.70 -17.11
CA VAL A 46 -4.74 -0.36 -16.14
C VAL A 46 -3.99 -1.59 -15.63
N GLU A 47 -4.64 -2.75 -15.57
CA GLU A 47 -3.94 -3.99 -15.21
C GLU A 47 -2.88 -4.37 -16.27
N ASP A 48 -3.18 -4.13 -17.55
CA ASP A 48 -2.29 -4.39 -18.68
C ASP A 48 -1.18 -3.32 -18.83
N ASP A 49 -1.47 -2.06 -18.54
CA ASP A 49 -0.52 -0.95 -18.72
C ASP A 49 0.51 -0.88 -17.57
N LEU A 50 0.09 -1.13 -16.33
CA LEU A 50 0.98 -1.08 -15.16
C LEU A 50 1.97 -2.24 -15.07
N SER A 51 1.76 -3.30 -15.84
CA SER A 51 2.73 -4.37 -15.98
C SER A 51 3.84 -4.02 -16.99
N ARG A 52 3.74 -2.90 -17.71
CA ARG A 52 4.69 -2.47 -18.75
C ARG A 52 5.46 -1.18 -18.43
N GLU A 53 4.92 -0.27 -17.63
CA GLU A 53 5.57 1.03 -17.36
C GLU A 53 5.93 1.27 -15.89
N ASN A 54 7.14 1.82 -15.69
CA ASN A 54 7.55 2.51 -14.47
C ASN A 54 6.73 3.79 -14.33
N LEU A 55 5.65 3.75 -13.55
CA LEU A 55 4.84 4.91 -13.23
C LEU A 55 5.73 6.04 -12.68
N LYS A 56 5.81 7.17 -13.39
CA LYS A 56 6.46 8.39 -12.90
C LYS A 56 5.56 9.06 -11.85
N LEU A 57 5.63 8.56 -10.62
CA LEU A 57 4.88 9.09 -9.49
C LEU A 57 5.81 10.02 -8.69
N ALA A 58 5.43 11.28 -8.52
CA ALA A 58 6.38 12.31 -8.10
C ALA A 58 6.20 12.82 -6.65
N ARG A 59 5.16 12.43 -5.90
CA ARG A 59 4.91 13.02 -4.56
C ARG A 59 4.26 12.07 -3.54
N VAL A 60 4.68 12.24 -2.29
CA VAL A 60 4.01 11.70 -1.10
C VAL A 60 2.66 12.39 -0.94
N ARG A 61 1.56 11.64 -1.06
CA ARG A 61 0.19 12.10 -0.90
C ARG A 61 -0.41 11.50 0.37
N LEU A 62 -0.99 12.36 1.20
CA LEU A 62 -1.87 11.94 2.29
C LEU A 62 -3.26 11.68 1.74
N LYS A 63 -4.01 10.82 2.42
CA LYS A 63 -5.38 10.51 2.02
C LYS A 63 -6.33 11.65 2.37
N THR A 64 -7.24 11.97 1.44
CA THR A 64 -8.34 12.89 1.66
C THR A 64 -9.44 12.15 2.42
N VAL A 65 -9.87 12.69 3.57
CA VAL A 65 -10.91 12.06 4.39
C VAL A 65 -12.24 12.10 3.63
N MET A 66 -12.67 10.95 3.13
CA MET A 66 -14.04 10.72 2.68
C MET A 66 -14.88 10.24 3.86
N GLU A 67 -16.01 10.89 4.11
CA GLU A 67 -17.02 10.38 5.04
C GLU A 67 -17.73 9.19 4.38
N SER A 68 -17.25 7.97 4.64
CA SER A 68 -17.97 6.77 4.23
C SER A 68 -19.20 6.59 5.10
N PRO A 69 -20.40 6.39 4.51
CA PRO A 69 -21.58 6.07 5.30
C PRO A 69 -21.36 4.76 6.05
N LEU A 70 -21.91 4.67 7.27
CA LEU A 70 -21.85 3.43 8.07
C LEU A 70 -22.60 2.28 7.41
N PHE A 71 -23.66 2.61 6.66
CA PHE A 71 -24.46 1.69 5.86
C PHE A 71 -24.75 2.36 4.53
N SER A 72 -24.29 1.79 3.42
CA SER A 72 -24.58 2.34 2.10
C SER A 72 -25.97 1.95 1.64
N LEU A 73 -26.79 2.94 1.29
CA LEU A 73 -28.09 2.76 0.65
C LEU A 73 -27.94 2.90 -0.86
N ALA A 74 -27.39 1.89 -1.51
CA ALA A 74 -27.13 1.89 -2.95
C ALA A 74 -28.43 1.68 -3.76
N THR A 75 -28.56 2.39 -4.87
CA THR A 75 -29.50 2.05 -5.95
C THR A 75 -29.10 0.72 -6.61
N GLN A 76 -29.98 0.15 -7.44
CA GLN A 76 -29.70 -1.09 -8.14
C GLN A 76 -28.45 -1.00 -9.03
N ASP A 77 -28.27 0.12 -9.73
CA ASP A 77 -27.13 0.33 -10.62
C ASP A 77 -25.83 0.52 -9.82
N GLU A 78 -25.87 1.34 -8.77
CA GLU A 78 -24.74 1.52 -7.85
C GLU A 78 -24.32 0.20 -7.19
N TYR A 79 -25.29 -0.63 -6.77
CA TYR A 79 -25.03 -1.94 -6.19
C TYR A 79 -24.35 -2.88 -7.19
N SER A 80 -24.87 -2.92 -8.41
CA SER A 80 -24.37 -3.79 -9.47
C SER A 80 -22.93 -3.43 -9.84
N LEU A 81 -22.65 -2.13 -10.01
CA LEU A 81 -21.30 -1.63 -10.26
C LEU A 81 -20.37 -1.87 -9.08
N THR A 82 -20.83 -1.63 -7.85
CA THR A 82 -20.05 -1.90 -6.62
C THR A 82 -19.61 -3.37 -6.57
N MET A 83 -20.55 -4.30 -6.77
CA MET A 83 -20.23 -5.73 -6.76
C MET A 83 -19.32 -6.13 -7.92
N ALA A 84 -19.47 -5.52 -9.10
CA ALA A 84 -18.58 -5.76 -10.23
C ALA A 84 -17.14 -5.33 -9.91
N ILE A 85 -16.94 -4.14 -9.33
CA ILE A 85 -15.62 -3.66 -8.88
C ILE A 85 -15.03 -4.60 -7.84
N ILE A 86 -15.80 -4.98 -6.82
CA ILE A 86 -15.32 -5.86 -5.74
C ILE A 86 -14.87 -7.21 -6.28
N ARG A 87 -15.67 -7.85 -7.13
CA ARG A 87 -15.35 -9.16 -7.71
C ARG A 87 -14.17 -9.10 -8.66
N LYS A 88 -14.01 -8.01 -9.40
CA LYS A 88 -12.91 -7.84 -10.35
C LYS A 88 -11.58 -7.62 -9.65
N VAL A 89 -11.56 -6.72 -8.67
CA VAL A 89 -10.32 -6.37 -7.98
C VAL A 89 -9.94 -7.43 -6.94
N ASP A 90 -10.92 -8.03 -6.26
CA ASP A 90 -10.78 -9.09 -5.25
C ASP A 90 -9.53 -8.95 -4.37
N ASN A 91 -9.38 -7.77 -3.75
CA ASN A 91 -8.15 -7.39 -3.08
C ASN A 91 -8.40 -6.97 -1.63
N PRO A 92 -7.60 -7.46 -0.65
CA PRO A 92 -7.78 -7.10 0.76
C PRO A 92 -7.56 -5.61 1.06
N TYR A 93 -6.90 -4.87 0.15
CA TYR A 93 -6.63 -3.44 0.31
C TYR A 93 -7.81 -2.56 -0.11
N LEU A 94 -8.79 -3.13 -0.81
CA LEU A 94 -9.93 -2.41 -1.36
C LEU A 94 -10.75 -1.67 -0.29
N LYS A 95 -10.89 -2.26 0.91
CA LYS A 95 -11.54 -1.60 2.08
C LYS A 95 -10.84 -0.35 2.61
N PHE A 96 -9.63 -0.07 2.14
CA PHE A 96 -8.87 1.12 2.53
C PHE A 96 -8.79 2.17 1.42
N ALA A 97 -9.28 1.86 0.21
CA ALA A 97 -9.30 2.80 -0.91
C ALA A 97 -10.21 4.00 -0.62
N GLN A 98 -9.75 5.22 -0.87
CA GLN A 98 -10.45 6.49 -0.65
C GLN A 98 -10.63 7.31 -1.93
N SER A 99 -10.13 6.80 -3.06
CA SER A 99 -10.38 7.38 -4.38
C SER A 99 -10.44 6.27 -5.45
N PRO A 100 -11.02 6.56 -6.63
CA PRO A 100 -11.04 5.62 -7.75
C PRO A 100 -9.63 5.21 -8.19
N GLU A 101 -8.66 6.11 -8.13
CA GLU A 101 -7.26 5.81 -8.44
C GLU A 101 -6.68 4.78 -7.48
N GLU A 102 -7.03 4.85 -6.18
CA GLU A 102 -6.58 3.82 -5.23
C GLU A 102 -7.19 2.44 -5.50
N ILE A 103 -8.39 2.37 -6.07
CA ILE A 103 -8.97 1.09 -6.54
C ILE A 103 -8.07 0.49 -7.61
N LEU A 104 -7.64 1.29 -8.59
CA LEU A 104 -6.76 0.87 -9.68
C LEU A 104 -5.40 0.36 -9.15
N LEU A 105 -4.89 0.98 -8.08
CA LEU A 105 -3.58 0.67 -7.51
C LEU A 105 -3.58 -0.51 -6.51
N CYS A 106 -4.76 -1.03 -6.13
CA CYS A 106 -4.87 -2.15 -5.17
C CYS A 106 -4.08 -3.39 -5.61
N GLY A 107 -4.30 -3.82 -6.86
CA GLY A 107 -3.65 -5.00 -7.44
C GLY A 107 -2.11 -4.87 -7.47
N PRO A 108 -1.56 -3.85 -8.16
CA PRO A 108 -0.12 -3.61 -8.22
C PRO A 108 0.53 -3.50 -6.83
N LEU A 109 -0.08 -2.75 -5.91
CA LEU A 109 0.47 -2.57 -4.57
C LEU A 109 0.51 -3.88 -3.78
N HIS A 110 -0.54 -4.69 -3.89
CA HIS A 110 -0.61 -5.99 -3.22
C HIS A 110 0.36 -7.00 -3.81
N ARG A 111 0.59 -7.00 -5.13
CA ARG A 111 1.61 -7.83 -5.78
C ARG A 111 3.01 -7.50 -5.26
N LEU A 112 3.30 -6.21 -5.06
CA LEU A 112 4.60 -5.74 -4.59
C LEU A 112 4.83 -6.03 -3.09
N ASN A 113 3.82 -5.82 -2.26
CA ASN A 113 3.89 -6.16 -0.85
C ASN A 113 2.50 -6.54 -0.29
N PRO A 114 2.18 -7.85 -0.16
CA PRO A 114 0.89 -8.30 0.37
C PRO A 114 0.77 -8.16 1.90
N SER A 115 1.87 -7.87 2.59
CA SER A 115 1.93 -7.77 4.06
C SER A 115 1.82 -6.34 4.59
N LEU A 116 1.35 -5.38 3.79
CA LEU A 116 1.15 -4.01 4.27
C LEU A 116 0.11 -3.95 5.39
N GLY A 117 0.52 -3.39 6.53
CA GLY A 117 -0.33 -3.24 7.69
C GLY A 117 -1.47 -2.23 7.46
N PRO A 118 -2.65 -2.46 8.06
CA PRO A 118 -3.80 -1.54 7.98
C PRO A 118 -3.48 -0.08 8.29
N GLU A 119 -2.56 0.16 9.24
CA GLU A 119 -2.15 1.50 9.66
C GLU A 119 -1.53 2.31 8.51
N LYS A 120 -0.70 1.68 7.68
CA LYS A 120 -0.10 2.33 6.50
C LYS A 120 -1.15 2.56 5.42
N LEU A 121 -1.97 1.55 5.14
CA LEU A 121 -3.05 1.61 4.15
C LEU A 121 -4.11 2.66 4.49
N MET A 122 -4.30 2.98 5.77
CA MET A 122 -5.21 4.03 6.22
C MET A 122 -4.60 5.44 6.15
N ARG A 123 -3.27 5.56 6.25
CA ARG A 123 -2.60 6.86 6.41
C ARG A 123 -2.09 7.44 5.09
N TYR A 124 -1.53 6.61 4.23
CA TYR A 124 -0.84 7.03 3.03
C TYR A 124 -1.62 6.66 1.77
N HIS A 125 -1.58 7.54 0.78
CA HIS A 125 -2.16 7.25 -0.51
C HIS A 125 -1.47 6.04 -1.16
N PHE A 126 -2.22 5.21 -1.89
CA PHE A 126 -1.65 3.98 -2.46
C PHE A 126 -0.51 4.22 -3.45
N GLU A 127 -0.58 5.32 -4.19
CA GLU A 127 0.51 5.80 -5.05
C GLU A 127 1.83 5.97 -4.28
N THR A 128 1.77 6.55 -3.09
CA THR A 128 2.93 6.76 -2.21
C THR A 128 3.47 5.45 -1.67
N LEU A 129 2.59 4.54 -1.28
CA LEU A 129 3.00 3.21 -0.81
C LEU A 129 3.66 2.42 -1.94
N LEU A 130 3.12 2.50 -3.16
CA LEU A 130 3.67 1.83 -4.34
C LEU A 130 5.09 2.31 -4.63
N LEU A 131 5.31 3.64 -4.62
CA LEU A 131 6.64 4.24 -4.78
C LEU A 131 7.64 3.75 -3.72
N HIS A 132 7.23 3.81 -2.45
CA HIS A 132 8.10 3.44 -1.34
C HIS A 132 8.50 1.96 -1.41
N GLU A 133 7.53 1.08 -1.67
CA GLU A 133 7.82 -0.35 -1.78
C GLU A 133 8.62 -0.69 -3.05
N SER A 134 8.46 0.06 -4.15
CA SER A 134 9.23 -0.16 -5.39
C SER A 134 10.69 0.21 -5.18
N ALA A 135 10.97 1.39 -4.63
CA ALA A 135 12.33 1.82 -4.30
C ALA A 135 13.01 0.88 -3.29
N LYS A 136 12.23 0.25 -2.40
CA LYS A 136 12.75 -0.76 -1.46
C LYS A 136 13.09 -2.08 -2.14
N ALA A 137 12.35 -2.47 -3.17
CA ALA A 137 12.66 -3.65 -3.98
C ALA A 137 13.94 -3.42 -4.80
N ASP A 138 14.07 -2.27 -5.47
CA ASP A 138 15.25 -1.92 -6.27
C ASP A 138 16.55 -1.89 -5.43
N ASN A 139 16.47 -1.37 -4.21
CA ASN A 139 17.60 -1.36 -3.27
C ASN A 139 17.99 -2.76 -2.77
N LYS A 140 17.03 -3.69 -2.67
CA LYS A 140 17.32 -5.08 -2.31
C LYS A 140 17.98 -5.83 -3.46
N GLU A 141 17.52 -5.61 -4.69
CA GLU A 141 18.15 -6.19 -5.88
C GLU A 141 19.57 -5.66 -6.08
N SER A 142 19.79 -4.37 -5.84
CA SER A 142 21.12 -3.74 -5.93
C SER A 142 22.10 -4.24 -4.85
N ASN A 143 21.62 -4.49 -3.63
CA ASN A 143 22.46 -5.02 -2.54
C ASN A 143 22.65 -6.56 -2.58
N GLY A 144 21.86 -7.28 -3.37
CA GLY A 144 21.99 -8.73 -3.57
C GLY A 144 23.16 -9.14 -4.48
N ASN A 145 23.75 -8.20 -5.24
CA ASN A 145 24.84 -8.46 -6.19
C ASN A 145 26.25 -8.21 -5.63
N LEU A 146 26.41 -7.91 -4.34
CA LEU A 146 27.73 -7.64 -3.73
C LEU A 146 28.33 -8.82 -2.95
N THR A 147 27.76 -10.02 -3.04
CA THR A 147 28.40 -11.26 -2.53
C THR A 147 28.82 -12.14 -3.71
N GLY A 148 29.78 -11.65 -4.49
CA GLY A 148 30.41 -12.39 -5.58
C GLY A 148 31.89 -12.04 -5.68
N LYS A 149 32.71 -12.79 -4.93
CA LYS A 149 34.17 -12.93 -5.03
C LYS A 149 35.02 -11.65 -4.97
N ILE A 150 35.50 -11.34 -3.77
CA ILE A 150 36.85 -10.76 -3.61
C ILE A 150 37.79 -11.94 -3.37
N ASP A 151 38.08 -12.71 -4.42
CA ASP A 151 39.18 -13.66 -4.44
C ASP A 151 40.02 -13.32 -5.66
N ASP A 152 41.02 -12.46 -5.45
CA ASP A 152 42.32 -12.41 -6.14
C ASP A 152 42.96 -11.04 -5.89
N VAL A 153 43.41 -10.82 -4.66
CA VAL A 153 44.52 -9.90 -4.40
C VAL A 153 45.77 -10.77 -4.26
N PRO A 154 46.70 -10.75 -5.23
CA PRO A 154 47.96 -11.46 -5.06
C PRO A 154 48.74 -10.86 -3.87
N PRO A 155 49.48 -11.69 -3.11
CA PRO A 155 50.21 -11.22 -1.94
C PRO A 155 51.29 -10.22 -2.36
N MET A 156 51.24 -9.01 -1.80
CA MET A 156 52.31 -8.02 -1.89
C MET A 156 53.52 -8.49 -1.09
N ASP A 157 54.67 -8.56 -1.75
CA ASP A 157 55.98 -8.86 -1.17
C ASP A 157 56.35 -7.87 -0.04
N PRO A 158 56.85 -8.36 1.11
CA PRO A 158 57.30 -7.50 2.20
C PRO A 158 58.78 -7.17 2.02
N ALA A 159 59.10 -6.26 1.11
CA ALA A 159 60.43 -5.66 1.07
C ALA A 159 60.38 -4.30 0.37
N LEU A 160 60.47 -3.22 1.17
CA LEU A 160 61.47 -2.15 1.04
C LEU A 160 61.00 -0.85 1.73
N ASN A 161 61.86 -0.39 2.64
CA ASN A 161 62.14 0.99 3.03
C ASN A 161 61.04 1.74 3.82
N GLY A 162 61.28 2.29 5.01
CA GLY A 162 62.54 2.82 5.55
C GLY A 162 62.45 4.34 5.67
N MET A 163 61.81 4.82 6.75
CA MET A 163 61.94 6.16 7.40
C MET A 163 61.58 7.45 6.63
N PRO A 164 61.42 8.62 7.30
CA PRO A 164 60.98 8.90 8.68
C PRO A 164 59.79 9.90 8.75
N LYS A 165 59.18 10.01 9.93
CA LYS A 165 58.11 10.97 10.27
C LYS A 165 58.66 12.39 10.45
N PRO A 166 57.96 13.45 10.03
CA PRO A 166 58.28 14.81 10.45
C PRO A 166 57.66 15.15 11.80
N GLU A 167 58.50 15.79 12.62
CA GLU A 167 58.22 16.34 13.94
C GLU A 167 57.22 17.50 13.89
N LYS A 168 56.45 17.61 14.98
CA LYS A 168 55.56 18.75 15.25
C LYS A 168 56.42 19.96 15.66
N LYS A 169 56.14 21.12 15.09
CA LYS A 169 56.44 22.43 15.68
C LYS A 169 55.15 23.07 16.16
#